data_AF-A0A7V7S808-F1
#
_entry.id   AF-A0A7V7S808-F1
#
_cell.length_a   1.000
_cell.length_b   1.000
_cell.length_c   1.000
_cell.angle_alpha   90.00
_cell.angle_beta   90.00
_cell.angle_gamma   90.00
#
_symmetry.space_group_name_H-M   'P 1'
#
loop_
_entity.id
_entity.type
_entity.pdbx_description
1 polymer ?
#
loop_
_entity_poly.entity_id
_entity_poly.type
_entity_poly.pdbx_seq_one_letter_code
_entity_poly.pdbx_strand_id
1 'polypeptide(L)'
;MSRRKRIQLMKITINGVSVEAKECTKCNKIKCLEAFSRHKDGLGGRVSHCKDCKKIQYQKDKNTIKERHKLYYLKNSELIKQRVKEYRIENKKYVNQQHKLYYEKNKTRLKEYKRQHYMQNKEHYRTLSKQRYEQNKLQINAYTRKHYQENKQRYQELGRKWCIQNKELTRVYKNKWKKRNPETVRLHKLRRRAREYALPDTLTIKQQKEILDYFMGCGLTGQKEGIHFDHFIPLSVGHGGTTLENMVPLCAEVNMSKGNKNPFEWIKTRDDIALEKWDKLVDYLAMLNNMTIEDFETYVYWCFENPNKIEIE
;
A
#
# COMPACT_ATOMS: atom_id res chain seq x y z
N MET A 1 42.81 22.49 75.69
CA MET A 1 41.79 21.85 74.82
C MET A 1 40.42 21.99 75.48
N SER A 2 39.48 22.71 74.86
CA SER A 2 38.13 22.90 75.41
C SER A 2 37.41 21.54 75.49
N ARG A 3 36.93 21.15 76.68
CA ARG A 3 36.14 19.94 76.89
C ARG A 3 34.84 20.07 76.08
N ARG A 4 34.63 19.20 75.08
CA ARG A 4 33.39 19.17 74.30
C ARG A 4 32.20 18.98 75.25
N LYS A 5 31.18 19.84 75.14
CA LYS A 5 29.93 19.75 75.91
C LYS A 5 29.32 18.35 75.74
N ARG A 6 29.16 17.62 76.85
CA ARG A 6 28.55 16.28 76.86
C ARG A 6 27.04 16.41 76.73
N ILE A 7 26.48 15.95 75.61
CA ILE A 7 25.04 15.96 75.37
C ILE A 7 24.41 14.79 76.11
N GLN A 8 23.31 15.05 76.80
CA GLN A 8 22.54 14.07 77.56
C GLN A 8 21.11 13.96 77.01
N LEU A 9 20.45 12.85 77.30
CA LEU A 9 19.01 12.70 77.10
C LEU A 9 18.28 13.44 78.22
N MET A 10 17.22 14.14 77.85
CA MET A 10 16.36 14.86 78.78
C MET A 10 14.89 14.62 78.39
N LYS A 11 13.99 14.77 79.34
CA LYS A 11 12.54 14.72 79.08
C LYS A 11 12.02 16.14 78.98
N ILE A 12 11.26 16.43 77.92
CA ILE A 12 10.56 17.71 77.73
C ILE A 12 9.07 17.44 77.57
N THR A 13 8.24 18.40 77.98
CA THR A 13 6.79 18.31 77.82
C THR A 13 6.40 18.95 76.49
N ILE A 14 5.82 18.17 75.58
CA ILE A 14 5.24 18.65 74.32
C ILE A 14 3.76 18.26 74.33
N ASN A 15 2.85 19.24 74.24
CA ASN A 15 1.39 19.03 74.25
C ASN A 15 0.90 18.21 75.45
N GLY A 16 1.44 18.46 76.65
CA GLY A 16 1.09 17.72 77.87
C GLY A 16 1.71 16.33 78.00
N VAL A 17 2.46 15.85 76.99
CA VAL A 17 3.11 14.53 76.99
C VAL A 17 4.62 14.67 77.22
N SER A 18 5.17 13.87 78.13
CA SER A 18 6.61 13.80 78.41
C SER A 18 7.31 12.97 77.33
N VAL A 19 8.21 13.60 76.54
CA VAL A 19 8.96 12.94 75.47
C VAL A 19 10.47 13.11 75.64
N GLU A 20 11.24 12.10 75.21
CA GLU A 20 12.70 12.18 75.21
C GLU A 20 13.21 13.13 74.13
N ALA A 21 14.16 13.97 74.53
CA ALA A 21 14.76 15.02 73.72
C ALA A 21 16.26 15.11 73.96
N LYS A 22 16.93 15.76 73.02
CA LYS A 22 18.34 16.13 73.16
C LYS A 22 18.65 17.41 72.41
N GLU A 23 19.74 18.04 72.82
CA GLU A 23 20.27 19.22 72.17
C GLU A 23 20.94 18.86 70.82
N CYS A 24 20.60 19.60 69.77
CA CYS A 24 21.26 19.47 68.48
C CYS A 24 22.66 20.07 68.51
N THR A 25 23.70 19.30 68.16
CA THR A 25 25.11 19.76 68.09
C THR A 25 25.39 20.88 67.09
N LYS A 26 24.44 21.19 66.20
CA LYS A 26 24.63 22.17 65.11
C LYS A 26 23.89 23.48 65.34
N CYS A 27 22.67 23.43 65.86
CA CYS A 27 21.87 24.64 66.12
C CYS A 27 21.62 24.90 67.61
N ASN A 28 22.13 24.04 68.50
CA ASN A 28 22.02 24.13 69.96
C ASN A 28 20.58 24.20 70.50
N LYS A 29 19.57 23.92 69.67
CA LYS A 29 18.16 23.81 70.10
C LYS A 29 17.89 22.41 70.64
N ILE A 30 17.17 22.35 71.77
CA ILE A 30 16.62 21.11 72.32
C ILE A 30 15.44 20.69 71.44
N LYS A 31 15.46 19.46 70.93
CA LYS A 31 14.39 18.90 70.10
C LYS A 31 14.10 17.46 70.51
N CYS A 32 12.87 17.01 70.29
CA CYS A 32 12.49 15.61 70.47
C CYS A 32 13.36 14.70 69.58
N LEU A 33 13.58 13.45 70.01
CA LEU A 33 14.41 12.48 69.28
C LEU A 33 13.93 12.22 67.84
N GLU A 34 12.65 12.41 67.55
CA GLU A 34 12.06 12.25 66.21
C GLU A 34 12.56 13.29 65.19
N ALA A 35 12.98 14.47 65.67
CA ALA A 35 13.59 15.51 64.85
C ALA A 35 15.00 15.13 64.36
N PHE A 36 15.52 13.97 64.75
CA PHE A 36 16.83 13.45 64.37
C PHE A 36 16.68 12.16 63.57
N SER A 37 17.59 11.92 62.62
CA SER A 37 17.65 10.64 61.89
C SER A 37 18.10 9.50 62.80
N ARG A 38 17.63 8.28 62.52
CA ARG A 38 18.06 7.07 63.24
C ARG A 38 19.55 6.80 63.02
N HIS A 39 20.24 6.39 64.07
CA HIS A 39 21.63 5.94 64.02
C HIS A 39 21.86 4.94 65.15
N LYS A 40 22.32 3.74 64.80
CA LYS A 40 22.44 2.60 65.73
C LYS A 40 23.31 2.94 66.96
N ASP A 41 24.43 3.62 66.76
CA ASP A 41 25.39 3.93 67.84
C ASP A 41 25.17 5.35 68.41
N GLY A 42 24.08 6.01 68.05
CA GLY A 42 23.79 7.38 68.48
C GLY A 42 23.11 7.42 69.85
N LEU A 43 23.37 8.47 70.64
CA LEU A 43 22.63 8.70 71.88
C LEU A 43 21.10 8.74 71.63
N GLY A 44 20.36 7.84 72.28
CA GLY A 44 18.92 7.62 72.07
C GLY A 44 18.59 7.00 70.71
N GLY A 45 19.51 6.27 70.07
CA GLY A 45 19.34 5.68 68.75
C GLY A 45 19.28 6.71 67.60
N ARG A 46 19.78 7.93 67.82
CA ARG A 46 19.68 9.06 66.89
C ARG A 46 21.01 9.77 66.65
N VAL A 47 21.19 10.33 65.46
CA VAL A 47 22.33 11.23 65.15
C VAL A 47 22.37 12.46 66.06
N SER A 48 23.53 13.12 66.17
CA SER A 48 23.73 14.26 67.08
C SER A 48 23.18 15.61 66.58
N HIS A 49 22.87 15.73 65.29
CA HIS A 49 22.35 16.95 64.65
C HIS A 49 20.96 16.71 64.06
N CYS A 50 20.08 17.71 64.11
CA CYS A 50 18.68 17.56 63.68
C CYS A 50 18.53 17.48 62.14
N LYS A 51 17.39 16.96 61.69
CA LYS A 51 17.02 16.81 60.27
C LYS A 51 17.08 18.14 59.51
N ASP A 52 16.72 19.25 60.15
CA ASP A 52 16.76 20.58 59.51
C ASP A 52 18.19 21.02 59.21
N CYS A 53 19.10 20.87 60.19
CA CYS A 53 20.52 21.13 59.99
C CYS A 53 21.10 20.22 58.90
N LYS A 54 20.68 18.95 58.83
CA LYS A 54 21.07 18.02 57.76
C LYS A 54 20.56 18.48 56.39
N LYS A 55 19.32 18.98 56.31
CA LYS A 55 18.73 19.51 55.07
C LYS A 55 19.47 20.75 54.58
N ILE A 56 19.79 21.69 55.49
CA ILE A 56 20.58 22.89 55.16
C ILE A 56 21.95 22.49 54.63
N GLN A 57 22.64 21.55 55.31
CA GLN A 57 23.94 21.05 54.85
C GLN A 57 23.84 20.38 53.47
N TYR A 58 22.84 19.52 53.26
CA TYR A 58 22.63 18.87 51.96
C TYR A 58 22.38 19.88 50.82
N GLN A 59 21.63 20.96 51.07
CA GLN A 59 21.40 21.99 50.06
C GLN A 59 22.69 22.75 49.70
N LYS A 60 23.53 23.05 50.70
CA LYS A 60 24.85 23.65 50.46
C LYS A 60 25.74 22.73 49.61
N ASP A 61 25.70 21.43 49.88
CA ASP A 61 26.56 20.44 49.22
C ASP A 61 25.95 19.85 47.93
N LYS A 62 24.73 20.23 47.55
CA LYS A 62 23.93 19.58 46.50
C LYS A 62 24.67 19.46 45.17
N ASN A 63 25.28 20.55 44.73
CA ASN A 63 26.01 20.59 43.46
C ASN A 63 27.27 19.73 43.50
N THR A 64 28.01 19.79 44.61
CA THR A 64 29.22 18.98 44.84
C THR A 64 28.90 17.48 44.86
N ILE A 65 27.79 17.09 45.51
CA ILE A 65 27.31 15.71 45.53
C ILE A 65 26.90 15.26 44.13
N LYS A 66 26.17 16.10 43.40
CA LYS A 66 25.74 15.82 42.02
C LYS A 66 26.93 15.59 41.09
N GLU A 67 27.93 16.46 41.16
CA GLU A 67 29.14 16.35 40.32
C GLU A 67 29.96 15.13 40.70
N ARG A 68 30.12 14.85 42.01
CA ARG A 68 30.78 13.63 42.48
C ARG A 68 30.09 12.36 41.96
N HIS A 69 28.76 12.31 42.00
CA HIS A 69 28.00 11.19 41.44
C HIS A 69 28.21 11.07 39.92
N LYS A 70 28.16 12.18 39.18
CA LYS A 70 28.42 12.20 37.73
C LYS A 70 29.81 11.64 37.41
N LEU A 71 30.84 12.09 38.11
CA LEU A 71 32.22 11.60 37.96
C LEU A 71 32.34 10.12 38.30
N TYR A 72 31.66 9.66 39.36
CA TYR A 72 31.61 8.25 39.70
C TYR A 72 30.97 7.42 38.58
N TYR A 73 29.82 7.84 38.05
CA TYR A 73 29.15 7.15 36.94
C TYR A 73 30.00 7.14 35.67
N LEU A 74 30.68 8.24 35.33
CA LEU A 74 31.58 8.30 34.17
C LEU A 74 32.73 7.29 34.31
N LYS A 75 33.44 7.33 35.45
CA LYS A 75 34.57 6.44 35.72
C LYS A 75 34.18 4.95 35.82
N ASN A 76 32.95 4.65 36.23
CA ASN A 76 32.48 3.28 36.47
C ASN A 76 31.40 2.82 35.47
N SER A 77 31.17 3.57 34.39
CA SER A 77 30.06 3.32 33.47
C SER A 77 30.10 1.91 32.88
N GLU A 78 31.26 1.47 32.42
CA GLU A 78 31.45 0.12 31.86
C GLU A 78 31.32 -0.98 32.92
N LEU A 79 31.90 -0.78 34.10
CA LEU A 79 31.75 -1.74 35.22
C LEU A 79 30.29 -1.90 35.63
N ILE A 80 29.54 -0.79 35.71
CA ILE A 80 28.11 -0.80 36.06
C ILE A 80 27.30 -1.50 34.96
N LYS A 81 27.57 -1.20 33.68
CA LYS A 81 26.89 -1.86 32.55
C LYS A 81 27.14 -3.37 32.57
N GLN A 82 28.38 -3.78 32.82
CA GLN A 82 28.77 -5.18 32.88
C GLN A 82 28.05 -5.91 34.02
N ARG A 83 28.08 -5.36 35.24
CA ARG A 83 27.34 -5.92 36.39
C ARG A 83 25.83 -6.02 36.14
N VAL A 84 25.22 -5.00 35.52
CA VAL A 84 23.80 -5.03 35.18
C VAL A 84 23.50 -6.11 34.14
N LYS A 85 24.40 -6.31 33.16
CA LYS A 85 24.27 -7.38 32.16
C LYS A 85 24.35 -8.76 32.80
N GLU A 86 25.35 -9.00 33.64
CA GLU A 86 25.53 -10.25 34.40
C GLU A 86 24.30 -10.55 35.26
N TYR A 87 23.85 -9.57 36.05
CA TYR A 87 22.64 -9.71 36.86
C TYR A 87 21.41 -10.08 36.02
N ARG A 88 21.21 -9.43 34.85
CA ARG A 88 20.07 -9.74 33.96
C ARG A 88 20.13 -11.16 33.39
N ILE A 89 21.33 -11.68 33.15
CA ILE A 89 21.53 -13.05 32.65
C ILE A 89 21.23 -14.04 33.76
N GLU A 90 21.86 -13.89 34.93
CA GLU A 90 21.69 -14.76 36.09
C GLU A 90 20.24 -14.76 36.59
N ASN A 91 19.60 -13.58 36.58
CA ASN A 91 18.26 -13.38 37.13
C ASN A 91 17.19 -13.27 36.04
N LYS A 92 17.43 -13.83 34.84
CA LYS A 92 16.53 -13.72 33.68
C LYS A 92 15.07 -14.04 34.00
N LYS A 93 14.82 -15.12 34.75
CA LYS A 93 13.46 -15.53 35.15
C LYS A 93 12.78 -14.47 36.02
N TYR A 94 13.48 -14.00 37.05
CA TYR A 94 12.99 -12.96 37.96
C TYR A 94 12.72 -11.64 37.22
N VAL A 95 13.66 -11.17 36.39
CA VAL A 95 13.51 -9.94 35.59
C VAL A 95 12.31 -10.03 34.66
N ASN A 96 12.12 -11.15 33.98
CA ASN A 96 10.97 -11.37 33.10
C ASN A 96 9.64 -11.36 33.87
N GLN A 97 9.59 -11.98 35.04
CA GLN A 97 8.41 -11.97 35.89
C GLN A 97 8.07 -10.54 36.36
N GLN A 98 9.07 -9.77 36.79
CA GLN A 98 8.88 -8.37 37.18
C GLN A 98 8.42 -7.51 35.99
N HIS A 99 9.00 -7.69 34.80
CA HIS A 99 8.53 -7.02 33.58
C HIS A 99 7.08 -7.37 33.25
N LYS A 100 6.67 -8.63 33.41
CA LYS A 100 5.28 -9.06 33.19
C LYS A 100 4.34 -8.37 34.18
N LEU A 101 4.67 -8.38 35.47
CA LEU A 101 3.88 -7.71 36.51
C LEU A 101 3.77 -6.20 36.26
N TYR A 102 4.87 -5.56 35.87
CA TYR A 102 4.88 -4.15 35.49
C TYR A 102 3.99 -3.88 34.27
N TYR A 103 4.10 -4.70 33.23
CA TYR A 103 3.29 -4.57 32.02
C TYR A 103 1.79 -4.71 32.34
N GLU A 104 1.39 -5.72 33.11
CA GLU A 104 -0.03 -5.93 33.47
C GLU A 104 -0.57 -4.75 34.28
N LYS A 105 0.17 -4.29 35.31
CA LYS A 105 -0.23 -3.12 36.11
C LYS A 105 -0.34 -1.82 35.30
N ASN A 106 0.40 -1.70 34.19
CA ASN A 106 0.49 -0.47 33.40
C ASN A 106 -0.06 -0.61 31.98
N LYS A 107 -0.78 -1.70 31.68
CA LYS A 107 -1.16 -2.10 30.32
C LYS A 107 -1.93 -1.02 29.58
N THR A 108 -2.92 -0.44 30.24
CA THR A 108 -3.75 0.65 29.71
C THR A 108 -2.91 1.89 29.42
N ARG A 109 -2.13 2.35 30.40
CA ARG A 109 -1.21 3.49 30.27
C ARG A 109 -0.20 3.30 29.13
N LEU A 110 0.40 2.12 29.02
CA LEU A 110 1.39 1.81 27.98
C LEU A 110 0.76 1.78 26.58
N LYS A 111 -0.46 1.24 26.45
CA LYS A 111 -1.20 1.25 25.19
C LYS A 111 -1.55 2.68 24.77
N GLU A 112 -2.07 3.48 25.69
CA GLU A 112 -2.43 4.87 25.41
C GLU A 112 -1.19 5.71 25.06
N TYR A 113 -0.10 5.56 25.81
CA TYR A 113 1.18 6.18 25.48
C TYR A 113 1.67 5.80 24.07
N LYS A 114 1.64 4.50 23.71
CA LYS A 114 2.04 4.04 22.37
C LYS A 114 1.14 4.62 21.28
N ARG A 115 -0.17 4.70 21.54
CA ARG A 115 -1.14 5.30 20.61
C ARG A 115 -0.84 6.78 20.40
N GLN A 116 -0.67 7.55 21.47
CA GLN A 116 -0.34 8.97 21.41
C GLN A 116 0.99 9.21 20.70
N HIS A 117 2.01 8.43 21.04
CA HIS A 117 3.31 8.47 20.37
C HIS A 117 3.19 8.17 18.87
N TYR A 118 2.43 7.14 18.48
CA TYR A 118 2.18 6.84 17.07
C TYR A 118 1.42 7.96 16.37
N MET A 119 0.41 8.55 17.01
CA MET A 119 -0.37 9.66 16.44
C MET A 119 0.49 10.91 16.22
N GLN A 120 1.30 11.28 17.21
CA GLN A 120 2.24 12.41 17.11
C GLN A 120 3.32 12.19 16.06
N ASN A 121 3.74 10.94 15.84
CA ASN A 121 4.81 10.58 14.89
C ASN A 121 4.26 9.92 13.61
N LYS A 122 2.96 10.04 13.33
CA LYS A 122 2.29 9.32 12.25
C LYS A 122 2.90 9.62 10.89
N GLU A 123 3.19 10.90 10.66
CA GLU A 123 3.80 11.37 9.42
C GLU A 123 5.23 10.85 9.27
N HIS A 124 6.03 10.92 10.33
CA HIS A 124 7.38 10.36 10.36
C HIS A 124 7.39 8.86 10.00
N TYR A 125 6.49 8.06 10.59
CA TYR A 125 6.38 6.63 10.27
C TYR A 125 5.92 6.36 8.84
N ARG A 126 5.02 7.19 8.30
CA ARG A 126 4.60 7.09 6.90
C ARG A 126 5.76 7.37 5.95
N THR A 127 6.53 8.42 6.21
CA THR A 127 7.71 8.77 5.42
C THR A 127 8.75 7.66 5.45
N LEU A 128 9.07 7.15 6.65
CA LEU A 128 9.99 6.01 6.78
C LEU A 128 9.48 4.76 6.07
N SER A 129 8.18 4.45 6.18
CA SER A 129 7.58 3.30 5.49
C SER A 129 7.66 3.45 3.98
N LYS A 130 7.42 4.66 3.45
CA LYS A 130 7.53 4.96 2.02
C LYS A 130 8.98 4.83 1.55
N GLN A 131 9.94 5.39 2.27
CA GLN A 131 11.37 5.26 1.95
C GLN A 131 11.81 3.80 1.94
N ARG A 132 11.43 3.02 2.95
CA ARG A 132 11.70 1.57 2.99
C ARG A 132 11.07 0.83 1.81
N TYR A 133 9.84 1.18 1.44
CA TYR A 133 9.18 0.56 0.30
C TYR A 133 9.91 0.90 -1.00
N GLU A 134 10.25 2.17 -1.25
CA GLU A 134 10.95 2.58 -2.48
C GLU A 134 12.34 1.94 -2.59
N GLN A 135 13.11 1.90 -1.49
CA GLN A 135 14.41 1.23 -1.44
C GLN A 135 14.33 -0.26 -1.77
N ASN A 136 13.24 -0.92 -1.37
CA ASN A 136 13.04 -2.36 -1.56
C ASN A 136 12.08 -2.70 -2.71
N LYS A 137 11.63 -1.70 -3.50
CA LYS A 137 10.55 -1.86 -4.47
C LYS A 137 10.83 -2.93 -5.51
N LEU A 138 12.06 -2.94 -6.03
CA LEU A 138 12.49 -3.94 -7.01
C LEU A 138 12.50 -5.35 -6.41
N GLN A 139 13.01 -5.49 -5.18
CA GLN A 139 13.04 -6.77 -4.47
C GLN A 139 11.63 -7.27 -4.15
N ILE A 140 10.74 -6.40 -3.66
CA ILE A 140 9.33 -6.72 -3.37
C ILE A 140 8.63 -7.16 -4.65
N ASN A 141 8.82 -6.44 -5.76
CA ASN A 141 8.23 -6.78 -7.04
C ASN A 141 8.75 -8.12 -7.58
N ALA A 142 10.06 -8.36 -7.48
CA ALA A 142 10.67 -9.62 -7.90
C ALA A 142 10.13 -10.80 -7.06
N TYR A 143 10.10 -10.65 -5.74
CA TYR A 143 9.53 -11.62 -4.82
C TYR A 143 8.04 -11.87 -5.12
N THR A 144 7.25 -10.81 -5.32
CA THR A 144 5.81 -10.92 -5.60
C THR A 144 5.56 -11.66 -6.92
N ARG A 145 6.33 -11.35 -7.97
CA ARG A 145 6.26 -12.06 -9.25
C ARG A 145 6.59 -13.53 -9.09
N LYS A 146 7.71 -13.85 -8.42
CA LYS A 146 8.13 -15.23 -8.14
C LYS A 146 7.05 -15.99 -7.35
N HIS A 147 6.58 -15.41 -6.26
CA HIS A 147 5.53 -15.99 -5.42
C HIS A 147 4.24 -16.22 -6.20
N TYR A 148 3.81 -15.28 -7.04
CA TYR A 148 2.65 -15.46 -7.91
C TYR A 148 2.86 -16.56 -8.94
N GLN A 149 4.05 -16.65 -9.56
CA GLN A 149 4.36 -17.65 -10.56
C GLN A 149 4.38 -19.06 -9.96
N GLU A 150 5.00 -19.24 -8.80
CA GLU A 150 5.03 -20.50 -8.04
C GLU A 150 3.63 -20.92 -7.57
N ASN A 151 2.76 -19.95 -7.21
CA ASN A 151 1.40 -20.22 -6.73
C ASN A 151 0.32 -20.02 -7.80
N LYS A 152 0.68 -19.89 -9.08
CA LYS A 152 -0.26 -19.54 -10.16
C LYS A 152 -1.43 -20.51 -10.24
N GLN A 153 -1.14 -21.81 -10.19
CA GLN A 153 -2.16 -22.85 -10.25
C GLN A 153 -3.11 -22.79 -9.05
N ARG A 154 -2.57 -22.60 -7.84
CA ARG A 154 -3.37 -22.45 -6.61
C ARG A 154 -4.32 -21.26 -6.70
N TYR A 155 -3.86 -20.11 -7.18
CA TYR A 155 -4.74 -18.93 -7.33
C TYR A 155 -5.82 -19.15 -8.39
N GLN A 156 -5.49 -19.82 -9.50
CA GLN A 156 -6.47 -20.18 -10.51
C GLN A 156 -7.53 -21.14 -9.95
N GLU A 157 -7.13 -22.13 -9.17
CA GLU A 157 -8.04 -23.07 -8.52
C GLU A 157 -8.97 -22.38 -7.52
N LEU A 158 -8.41 -21.51 -6.66
CA LEU A 158 -9.19 -20.68 -5.74
C LEU A 158 -10.17 -19.78 -6.49
N GLY A 159 -9.74 -19.17 -7.59
CA GLY A 159 -10.61 -18.37 -8.46
C GLY A 159 -11.75 -19.19 -9.04
N ARG A 160 -11.48 -20.42 -9.53
CA ARG A 160 -12.50 -21.34 -10.04
C ARG A 160 -13.51 -21.71 -8.95
N LYS A 161 -13.02 -22.12 -7.76
CA LYS A 161 -13.86 -22.44 -6.59
C LYS A 161 -14.74 -21.26 -6.21
N TRP A 162 -14.17 -20.06 -6.15
CA TRP A 162 -14.91 -18.83 -5.84
C TRP A 162 -16.01 -18.55 -6.88
N CYS A 163 -15.72 -18.69 -8.17
CA CYS A 163 -16.71 -18.48 -9.24
C CYS A 163 -17.88 -19.46 -9.16
N ILE A 164 -17.62 -20.72 -8.81
CA ILE A 164 -18.64 -21.76 -8.65
C ILE A 164 -19.52 -21.46 -7.44
N GLN A 165 -18.90 -21.16 -6.29
CA GLN A 165 -19.60 -20.85 -5.04
C GLN A 165 -20.39 -19.54 -5.13
N ASN A 166 -19.89 -18.57 -5.91
CA ASN A 166 -20.46 -17.23 -6.04
C ASN A 166 -21.02 -16.98 -7.46
N LYS A 167 -21.71 -17.97 -8.02
CA LYS A 167 -22.23 -17.93 -9.41
C LYS A 167 -23.08 -16.70 -9.69
N GLU A 168 -24.01 -16.38 -8.79
CA GLU A 168 -24.90 -15.23 -8.94
C GLU A 168 -24.16 -13.89 -8.88
N LEU A 169 -23.26 -13.72 -7.91
CA LEU A 169 -22.41 -12.52 -7.84
C LEU A 169 -21.53 -12.38 -9.08
N THR A 170 -20.94 -13.48 -9.55
CA THR A 170 -20.15 -13.50 -10.79
C THR A 170 -20.98 -13.06 -11.99
N ARG A 171 -22.25 -13.50 -12.08
CA ARG A 171 -23.18 -13.07 -13.13
C ARG A 171 -23.44 -11.57 -13.06
N VAL A 172 -23.69 -11.03 -11.86
CA VAL A 172 -23.89 -9.59 -11.64
C VAL A 172 -22.65 -8.79 -12.05
N TYR A 173 -21.45 -9.21 -11.63
CA TYR A 173 -20.20 -8.54 -12.01
C TYR A 173 -19.97 -8.58 -13.52
N LYS A 174 -20.18 -9.73 -14.17
CA LYS A 174 -20.08 -9.85 -15.64
C LYS A 174 -21.07 -8.92 -16.35
N ASN A 175 -22.31 -8.83 -15.88
CA ASN A 175 -23.31 -7.94 -16.45
C ASN A 175 -22.95 -6.46 -16.27
N LYS A 176 -22.46 -6.07 -15.09
CA LYS A 176 -21.95 -4.71 -14.83
C LYS A 176 -20.76 -4.39 -15.73
N TRP A 177 -19.83 -5.32 -15.91
CA TRP A 177 -18.68 -5.14 -16.80
C TRP A 177 -19.11 -4.97 -18.26
N LYS A 178 -20.03 -5.82 -18.75
CA LYS A 178 -20.56 -5.71 -20.13
C LYS A 178 -21.23 -4.36 -20.38
N LYS A 179 -22.05 -3.87 -19.45
CA LYS A 179 -22.71 -2.55 -19.55
C LYS A 179 -21.71 -1.39 -19.57
N ARG A 180 -20.60 -1.51 -18.82
CA ARG A 180 -19.54 -0.48 -18.76
C ARG A 180 -18.56 -0.55 -19.94
N ASN A 181 -18.47 -1.68 -20.64
CA ASN A 181 -17.50 -1.90 -21.72
C ASN A 181 -18.20 -2.38 -23.01
N PRO A 182 -19.17 -1.62 -23.55
CA PRO A 182 -19.95 -2.04 -24.71
C PRO A 182 -19.08 -2.23 -25.97
N GLU A 183 -18.10 -1.36 -26.20
CA GLU A 183 -17.15 -1.45 -27.33
C GLU A 183 -16.35 -2.75 -27.28
N THR A 184 -15.79 -3.09 -26.11
CA THR A 184 -15.05 -4.34 -25.91
C THR A 184 -15.92 -5.56 -26.15
N VAL A 185 -17.18 -5.52 -25.71
CA VAL A 185 -18.14 -6.60 -25.97
C VAL A 185 -18.43 -6.73 -27.47
N ARG A 186 -18.57 -5.62 -28.21
CA ARG A 186 -18.78 -5.63 -29.67
C ARG A 186 -17.55 -6.22 -30.39
N LEU A 187 -16.34 -5.79 -30.05
CA LEU A 187 -15.11 -6.33 -30.63
C LEU A 187 -14.96 -7.84 -30.35
N HIS A 188 -15.25 -8.29 -29.13
CA HIS A 188 -15.23 -9.72 -28.80
C HIS A 188 -16.18 -10.54 -29.67
N LYS A 189 -17.35 -9.98 -30.03
CA LYS A 189 -18.29 -10.62 -30.96
C LYS A 189 -17.73 -10.71 -32.38
N LEU A 190 -17.13 -9.64 -32.89
CA LEU A 190 -16.51 -9.62 -34.22
C LEU A 190 -15.38 -10.65 -34.31
N ARG A 191 -14.45 -10.63 -33.34
CA ARG A 191 -13.35 -11.58 -33.25
C ARG A 191 -13.83 -13.03 -33.15
N ARG A 192 -14.90 -13.28 -32.38
CA ARG A 192 -15.52 -14.61 -32.30
C ARG A 192 -16.02 -15.07 -33.67
N ARG A 193 -16.68 -14.19 -34.43
CA ARG A 193 -17.14 -14.50 -35.78
C ARG A 193 -15.98 -14.82 -36.71
N ALA A 194 -14.89 -14.04 -36.70
CA ALA A 194 -13.72 -14.38 -37.51
C ALA A 194 -13.15 -15.77 -37.17
N ARG A 195 -13.07 -16.14 -35.88
CA ARG A 195 -12.64 -17.48 -35.47
C ARG A 195 -13.58 -18.61 -35.92
N GLU A 196 -14.89 -18.36 -36.01
CA GLU A 196 -15.85 -19.35 -36.56
C GLU A 196 -15.56 -19.65 -38.04
N TYR A 197 -14.99 -18.69 -38.77
CA TYR A 197 -14.46 -18.87 -40.12
C TYR A 197 -12.96 -19.17 -40.13
N ALA A 198 -12.35 -19.62 -39.02
CA ALA A 198 -10.90 -19.85 -38.92
C ALA A 198 -10.01 -18.70 -39.48
N LEU A 199 -10.52 -17.47 -39.47
CA LEU A 199 -9.85 -16.28 -39.98
C LEU A 199 -9.15 -15.51 -38.84
N PRO A 200 -8.07 -14.77 -39.15
CA PRO A 200 -7.41 -13.88 -38.21
C PRO A 200 -8.36 -12.94 -37.45
N ASP A 201 -8.12 -12.76 -36.15
CA ASP A 201 -8.95 -11.94 -35.25
C ASP A 201 -8.13 -10.97 -34.37
N THR A 202 -7.09 -10.38 -34.97
CA THR A 202 -6.04 -9.62 -34.28
C THR A 202 -6.46 -8.19 -33.89
N LEU A 203 -7.49 -7.59 -34.49
CA LEU A 203 -7.88 -6.18 -34.29
C LEU A 203 -8.06 -5.83 -32.81
N THR A 204 -7.30 -4.89 -32.27
CA THR A 204 -7.36 -4.47 -30.85
C THR A 204 -8.31 -3.30 -30.61
N ILE A 205 -8.70 -3.07 -29.34
CA ILE A 205 -9.49 -1.88 -28.95
C ILE A 205 -8.75 -0.59 -29.26
N LYS A 206 -7.42 -0.58 -29.15
CA LYS A 206 -6.60 0.59 -29.47
C LYS A 206 -6.71 0.91 -30.96
N GLN A 207 -6.49 -0.09 -31.81
CA GLN A 207 -6.64 0.03 -33.27
C GLN A 207 -8.06 0.43 -33.66
N GLN A 208 -9.08 -0.13 -33.00
CA GLN A 208 -10.48 0.26 -33.24
C GLN A 208 -10.71 1.76 -32.99
N LYS A 209 -10.09 2.33 -31.96
CA LYS A 209 -10.15 3.78 -31.70
C LYS A 209 -9.36 4.57 -32.73
N GLU A 210 -8.16 4.12 -33.09
CA GLU A 210 -7.33 4.75 -34.14
C GLU A 210 -8.08 4.82 -35.49
N ILE A 211 -8.84 3.78 -35.85
CA ILE A 211 -9.71 3.78 -37.05
C ILE A 211 -10.82 4.86 -36.92
N LEU A 212 -11.53 4.92 -35.79
CA LEU A 212 -12.58 5.93 -35.58
C LEU A 212 -12.03 7.36 -35.60
N ASP A 213 -10.85 7.57 -35.01
CA ASP A 213 -10.20 8.87 -34.96
C ASP A 213 -9.77 9.33 -36.38
N TYR A 214 -9.29 8.40 -37.21
CA TYR A 214 -8.88 8.68 -38.59
C TYR A 214 -10.06 9.10 -39.50
N PHE A 215 -11.20 8.38 -39.41
CA PHE A 215 -12.38 8.66 -40.23
C PHE A 215 -13.32 9.70 -39.62
N MET A 216 -13.22 9.94 -38.30
CA MET A 216 -14.09 10.82 -37.51
C MET A 216 -15.60 10.49 -37.62
N GLY A 217 -15.93 9.22 -37.87
CA GLY A 217 -17.30 8.74 -38.09
C GLY A 217 -17.33 7.56 -39.08
N CYS A 218 -18.44 7.43 -39.81
CA CYS A 218 -18.57 6.53 -40.94
C CYS A 218 -17.57 6.93 -42.02
N GLY A 219 -16.76 5.99 -42.51
CA GLY A 219 -15.76 6.25 -43.54
C GLY A 219 -16.36 6.74 -44.86
N LEU A 220 -17.60 6.34 -45.16
CA LEU A 220 -18.26 6.66 -46.43
C LEU A 220 -19.26 7.82 -46.36
N THR A 221 -19.87 8.09 -45.21
CA THR A 221 -20.90 9.15 -45.07
C THR A 221 -20.53 10.25 -44.08
N GLY A 222 -19.52 10.05 -43.22
CA GLY A 222 -19.17 10.98 -42.15
C GLY A 222 -20.17 11.05 -40.99
N GLN A 223 -21.25 10.26 -41.00
CA GLN A 223 -22.18 10.17 -39.87
C GLN A 223 -21.41 9.75 -38.61
N LYS A 224 -21.76 10.30 -37.45
CA LYS A 224 -21.02 10.04 -36.18
C LYS A 224 -21.72 9.05 -35.25
N GLU A 225 -23.01 8.83 -35.47
CA GLU A 225 -23.84 7.94 -34.68
C GLU A 225 -24.12 6.63 -35.41
N GLY A 226 -24.47 5.58 -34.67
CA GLY A 226 -24.83 4.29 -35.26
C GLY A 226 -23.67 3.60 -35.99
N ILE A 227 -22.42 3.86 -35.58
CA ILE A 227 -21.24 3.28 -36.22
C ILE A 227 -21.04 1.83 -35.84
N HIS A 228 -20.97 1.02 -36.88
CA HIS A 228 -20.65 -0.39 -36.88
C HIS A 228 -19.26 -0.58 -37.49
N PHE A 229 -18.55 -1.59 -37.01
CA PHE A 229 -17.30 -2.02 -37.60
C PHE A 229 -17.62 -3.17 -38.56
N ASP A 230 -17.42 -2.92 -39.85
CA ASP A 230 -17.68 -3.87 -40.93
C ASP A 230 -16.39 -4.49 -41.45
N HIS A 231 -16.51 -5.71 -41.95
CA HIS A 231 -15.46 -6.40 -42.69
C HIS A 231 -15.50 -5.93 -44.15
N PHE A 232 -14.44 -5.26 -44.62
CA PHE A 232 -14.36 -4.79 -46.01
C PHE A 232 -14.51 -5.98 -46.97
N ILE A 233 -13.65 -6.99 -46.83
CA ILE A 233 -13.84 -8.33 -47.38
C ILE A 233 -14.67 -9.14 -46.35
N PRO A 234 -15.93 -9.50 -46.67
CA PRO A 234 -16.81 -10.22 -45.75
C PRO A 234 -16.24 -11.58 -45.33
N LEU A 235 -16.42 -11.96 -44.06
CA LEU A 235 -15.93 -13.25 -43.54
C LEU A 235 -16.42 -14.47 -44.33
N SER A 236 -17.61 -14.41 -44.93
CA SER A 236 -18.18 -15.48 -45.75
C SER A 236 -17.40 -15.78 -47.03
N VAL A 237 -16.54 -14.86 -47.46
CA VAL A 237 -15.64 -15.06 -48.61
C VAL A 237 -14.43 -15.93 -48.21
N GLY A 238 -14.15 -16.05 -46.91
CA GLY A 238 -13.04 -16.88 -46.41
C GLY A 238 -11.66 -16.24 -46.53
N HIS A 239 -11.60 -14.92 -46.77
CA HIS A 239 -10.37 -14.13 -46.80
C HIS A 239 -10.45 -12.95 -45.83
N GLY A 240 -9.30 -12.37 -45.50
CA GLY A 240 -9.21 -11.28 -44.54
C GLY A 240 -9.38 -11.75 -43.10
N GLY A 241 -10.38 -11.22 -42.39
CA GLY A 241 -10.62 -11.50 -40.97
C GLY A 241 -11.00 -10.25 -40.18
N THR A 242 -11.09 -10.36 -38.85
CA THR A 242 -11.26 -9.18 -37.96
C THR A 242 -9.89 -8.62 -37.61
N THR A 243 -9.25 -7.96 -38.58
CA THR A 243 -7.90 -7.40 -38.49
C THR A 243 -7.91 -5.89 -38.74
N LEU A 244 -6.79 -5.20 -38.59
CA LEU A 244 -6.73 -3.76 -38.86
C LEU A 244 -6.97 -3.46 -40.35
N GLU A 245 -6.42 -4.33 -41.20
CA GLU A 245 -6.34 -4.22 -42.66
C GLU A 245 -7.67 -4.51 -43.37
N ASN A 246 -8.68 -5.01 -42.64
CA ASN A 246 -9.96 -5.43 -43.21
C ASN A 246 -11.18 -4.83 -42.48
N MET A 247 -10.98 -3.95 -41.49
CA MET A 247 -12.06 -3.43 -40.66
C MET A 247 -12.29 -1.94 -40.89
N VAL A 248 -13.52 -1.57 -41.24
CA VAL A 248 -13.90 -0.18 -41.55
C VAL A 248 -15.07 0.30 -40.70
N PRO A 249 -15.12 1.60 -40.32
CA PRO A 249 -16.24 2.15 -39.58
C PRO A 249 -17.34 2.57 -40.57
N LEU A 250 -18.50 1.92 -40.54
CA LEU A 250 -19.64 2.24 -41.39
C LEU A 250 -20.87 2.52 -40.54
N CYS A 251 -21.73 3.45 -40.96
CA CYS A 251 -23.05 3.57 -40.34
C CYS A 251 -23.93 2.36 -40.69
N ALA A 252 -24.93 2.08 -39.86
CA ALA A 252 -25.76 0.88 -39.97
C ALA A 252 -26.38 0.69 -41.37
N GLU A 253 -26.88 1.78 -41.98
CA GLU A 253 -27.51 1.76 -43.31
C GLU A 253 -26.54 1.29 -44.40
N VAL A 254 -25.37 1.92 -44.47
CA VAL A 254 -24.34 1.59 -45.46
C VAL A 254 -23.81 0.17 -45.27
N ASN A 255 -23.54 -0.21 -44.02
CA ASN A 255 -23.13 -1.56 -43.67
C ASN A 255 -24.16 -2.61 -44.11
N MET A 256 -25.46 -2.35 -43.90
CA MET A 256 -26.55 -3.24 -44.31
C MET A 256 -26.70 -3.32 -45.83
N SER A 257 -26.55 -2.19 -46.54
CA SER A 257 -26.60 -2.12 -48.00
C SER A 257 -25.47 -2.92 -48.65
N LYS A 258 -24.24 -2.80 -48.12
CA LYS A 258 -23.07 -3.56 -48.58
C LYS A 258 -23.25 -5.06 -48.36
N GLY A 259 -23.54 -5.47 -47.13
CA GLY A 259 -23.70 -6.87 -46.77
C GLY A 259 -22.46 -7.71 -47.15
N ASN A 260 -22.70 -8.81 -47.87
CA ASN A 260 -21.67 -9.74 -48.34
C ASN A 260 -21.21 -9.51 -49.79
N LYS A 261 -21.58 -8.39 -50.41
CA LYS A 261 -21.21 -8.06 -51.79
C LYS A 261 -19.74 -7.67 -51.88
N ASN A 262 -19.16 -7.82 -53.07
CA ASN A 262 -17.84 -7.24 -53.37
C ASN A 262 -17.92 -5.71 -53.21
N PRO A 263 -17.10 -5.07 -52.35
CA PRO A 263 -17.14 -3.63 -52.11
C PRO A 263 -17.02 -2.80 -53.39
N PHE A 264 -16.15 -3.20 -54.32
CA PHE A 264 -15.89 -2.48 -55.57
C PHE A 264 -17.03 -2.63 -56.59
N GLU A 265 -17.79 -3.72 -56.55
CA GLU A 265 -19.04 -3.84 -57.33
C GLU A 265 -20.20 -3.13 -56.65
N TRP A 266 -20.28 -3.24 -55.33
CA TRP A 266 -21.36 -2.62 -54.56
C TRP A 266 -21.33 -1.10 -54.65
N ILE A 267 -20.15 -0.47 -54.59
CA ILE A 267 -20.05 0.99 -54.67
C ILE A 267 -20.55 1.53 -56.01
N LYS A 268 -20.39 0.80 -57.12
CA LYS A 268 -20.90 1.18 -58.45
C LYS A 268 -22.43 1.30 -58.47
N THR A 269 -23.12 0.68 -57.52
CA THR A 269 -24.58 0.76 -57.35
C THR A 269 -25.03 1.93 -56.47
N ARG A 270 -24.09 2.75 -55.97
CA ARG A 270 -24.34 3.84 -55.03
C ARG A 270 -23.94 5.18 -55.65
N ASP A 271 -24.92 6.02 -55.92
CA ASP A 271 -24.74 7.41 -56.37
C ASP A 271 -24.72 8.42 -55.20
N ASP A 272 -25.17 7.99 -54.03
CA ASP A 272 -25.26 8.80 -52.81
C ASP A 272 -23.95 8.89 -52.01
N ILE A 273 -22.93 8.12 -52.37
CA ILE A 273 -21.62 8.11 -51.70
C ILE A 273 -20.63 8.94 -52.52
N ALA A 274 -20.07 9.98 -51.91
CA ALA A 274 -19.07 10.81 -52.56
C ALA A 274 -17.79 10.02 -52.88
N LEU A 275 -17.31 10.15 -54.12
CA LEU A 275 -16.09 9.47 -54.59
C LEU A 275 -14.88 9.74 -53.69
N GLU A 276 -14.68 10.98 -53.25
CA GLU A 276 -13.59 11.34 -52.33
C GLU A 276 -13.61 10.54 -51.01
N LYS A 277 -14.79 10.16 -50.51
CA LYS A 277 -14.94 9.35 -49.29
C LYS A 277 -14.61 7.89 -49.56
N TRP A 278 -15.02 7.39 -50.72
CA TRP A 278 -14.66 6.05 -51.18
C TRP A 278 -13.15 5.94 -51.39
N ASP A 279 -12.56 6.86 -52.14
CA ASP A 279 -11.13 6.88 -52.45
C ASP A 279 -10.30 6.97 -51.17
N LYS A 280 -10.68 7.84 -50.21
CA LYS A 280 -10.02 7.92 -48.90
C LYS A 280 -10.07 6.59 -48.14
N LEU A 281 -11.20 5.88 -48.19
CA LEU A 281 -11.35 4.59 -47.49
C LEU A 281 -10.49 3.51 -48.16
N VAL A 282 -10.51 3.43 -49.49
CA VAL A 282 -9.73 2.43 -50.23
C VAL A 282 -8.24 2.70 -50.10
N ASP A 283 -7.80 3.95 -50.22
CA ASP A 283 -6.41 4.37 -50.01
C ASP A 283 -5.90 3.96 -48.61
N TYR A 284 -6.72 4.19 -47.57
CA TYR A 284 -6.40 3.76 -46.22
C TYR A 284 -6.18 2.24 -46.10
N LEU A 285 -7.06 1.43 -46.70
CA LEU A 285 -6.94 -0.02 -46.66
C LEU A 285 -5.78 -0.54 -47.52
N ALA A 286 -5.57 0.02 -48.71
CA ALA A 286 -4.45 -0.31 -49.59
C ALA A 286 -3.11 -0.04 -48.88
N MET A 287 -2.99 1.14 -48.24
CA MET A 287 -1.82 1.50 -47.42
C MET A 287 -1.59 0.49 -46.29
N LEU A 288 -2.63 0.11 -45.54
CA LEU A 288 -2.50 -0.88 -44.46
C LEU A 288 -2.08 -2.27 -44.95
N ASN A 289 -2.49 -2.65 -46.17
CA ASN A 289 -2.11 -3.90 -46.81
C ASN A 289 -0.76 -3.82 -47.54
N ASN A 290 -0.08 -2.65 -47.54
CA ASN A 290 1.14 -2.38 -48.29
C ASN A 290 0.98 -2.62 -49.80
N MET A 291 -0.15 -2.21 -50.36
CA MET A 291 -0.51 -2.35 -51.78
C MET A 291 -0.79 -0.97 -52.39
N THR A 292 -0.67 -0.87 -53.71
CA THR A 292 -1.30 0.23 -54.45
C THR A 292 -2.83 0.06 -54.42
N ILE A 293 -3.57 1.09 -54.82
CA ILE A 293 -5.04 1.01 -54.88
C ILE A 293 -5.45 -0.06 -55.92
N GLU A 294 -4.79 -0.09 -57.07
CA GLU A 294 -5.06 -1.05 -58.15
C GLU A 294 -4.74 -2.49 -57.74
N ASP A 295 -3.62 -2.71 -57.03
CA ASP A 295 -3.26 -4.03 -56.52
C ASP A 295 -4.25 -4.50 -55.44
N PHE A 296 -4.68 -3.59 -54.57
CA PHE A 296 -5.65 -3.90 -53.52
C PHE A 296 -7.04 -4.22 -54.09
N GLU A 297 -7.50 -3.47 -55.09
CA GLU A 297 -8.73 -3.76 -55.83
C GLU A 297 -8.65 -5.14 -56.49
N THR A 298 -7.55 -5.42 -57.21
CA THR A 298 -7.30 -6.72 -57.85
C THR A 298 -7.31 -7.86 -56.83
N TYR A 299 -6.65 -7.67 -55.68
CA TYR A 299 -6.66 -8.64 -54.58
C TYR A 299 -8.08 -8.91 -54.05
N VAL A 300 -8.89 -7.86 -53.90
CA VAL A 300 -10.27 -8.01 -53.42
C VAL A 300 -11.11 -8.78 -54.43
N TYR A 301 -11.03 -8.50 -55.73
CA TYR A 301 -11.71 -9.34 -56.74
C TYR A 301 -11.26 -10.80 -56.67
N TRP A 302 -9.94 -11.03 -56.59
CA TRP A 302 -9.39 -12.38 -56.49
C TRP A 302 -9.95 -13.13 -55.28
N CYS A 303 -10.10 -12.49 -54.12
CA CYS A 303 -10.72 -13.10 -52.93
C CYS A 303 -12.16 -13.58 -53.20
N PHE A 304 -12.95 -12.79 -53.92
CA PHE A 304 -14.34 -13.13 -54.25
C PHE A 304 -14.44 -14.23 -55.32
N GLU A 305 -13.50 -14.29 -56.25
CA GLU A 305 -13.40 -15.34 -57.27
C GLU A 305 -12.88 -16.66 -56.69
N ASN A 306 -12.08 -16.59 -55.62
CA ASN A 306 -11.43 -17.74 -54.99
C ASN A 306 -11.85 -17.90 -53.52
N PRO A 307 -13.17 -18.07 -53.22
CA PRO A 307 -13.63 -18.13 -51.84
C PRO A 307 -13.05 -19.34 -51.11
N ASN A 308 -12.48 -19.11 -49.93
CA ASN A 308 -11.97 -20.19 -49.09
C ASN A 308 -13.15 -20.81 -48.32
N LYS A 309 -13.73 -21.88 -48.87
CA LYS A 309 -14.85 -22.59 -48.24
C LYS A 309 -14.36 -23.28 -46.98
N ILE A 310 -14.76 -22.73 -45.84
CA ILE A 310 -14.55 -23.36 -44.54
C ILE A 310 -15.85 -24.07 -44.21
N GLU A 311 -15.79 -25.39 -44.13
CA GLU A 311 -16.90 -26.20 -43.62
C GLU A 311 -17.10 -25.83 -42.15
N ILE A 312 -18.13 -25.05 -41.88
CA ILE A 312 -18.56 -24.72 -40.52
C ILE A 312 -19.37 -25.92 -40.04
N GLU A 313 -18.78 -26.77 -39.19
CA GLU A 313 -19.50 -27.82 -38.46
C GLU A 313 -20.58 -27.26 -37.52
#